data_AF-A0A7Z9SCZ4-F1
#
_entry.id   AF-A0A7Z9SCZ4-F1
#
_cell.length_a   1.000
_cell.length_b   1.000
_cell.length_c   1.000
_cell.angle_alpha   90.00
_cell.angle_beta   90.00
_cell.angle_gamma   90.00
#
_symmetry.space_group_name_H-M   'P 1'
#
loop_
_entity.id
_entity.type
_entity.pdbx_description
1 polymer ?
#
loop_
_entity_poly.entity_id
_entity_poly.type
_entity_poly.pdbx_seq_one_letter_code
_entity_poly.pdbx_strand_id
1 'polypeptide(L)' 'NGLVRSALKPIKILADGELKLKVTVTASAFSESAKEQIEQAGGTATVQ' A
#
# COMPACT_ATOMS: atom_id res chain seq x y z
N ASN A 1 -15.55 -7.35 10.37
CA ASN A 1 -15.28 -7.42 8.91
C ASN A 1 -14.11 -6.51 8.61
N GLY A 2 -12.93 -7.05 8.30
CA GLY A 2 -11.76 -6.25 7.94
C GLY A 2 -11.83 -5.75 6.50
N LEU A 3 -10.97 -4.76 6.18
CA LEU A 3 -10.84 -4.19 4.83
C LEU A 3 -10.34 -5.21 3.79
N VAL A 4 -9.62 -6.25 4.24
CA VAL A 4 -9.15 -7.34 3.37
C VAL A 4 -9.89 -8.62 3.74
N ARG A 5 -10.70 -9.13 2.80
CA ARG A 5 -11.51 -10.34 3.00
C ARG A 5 -10.71 -11.63 2.81
N SER A 6 -9.59 -11.60 2.10
CA SER A 6 -8.74 -12.77 1.88
C SER A 6 -7.28 -12.35 1.71
N ALA A 7 -6.47 -12.59 2.73
CA ALA A 7 -5.04 -12.26 2.73
C ALA A 7 -4.18 -13.19 1.85
N LEU A 8 -4.74 -14.34 1.44
CA LEU A 8 -4.08 -15.32 0.58
C LEU A 8 -4.23 -15.00 -0.91
N LYS A 9 -5.03 -13.99 -1.27
CA LYS A 9 -5.16 -13.53 -2.66
C LYS A 9 -4.15 -12.43 -2.94
N PRO A 10 -3.68 -12.27 -4.19
CA PRO A 10 -2.81 -11.17 -4.55
C PRO A 10 -3.49 -9.84 -4.21
N ILE A 11 -2.82 -9.03 -3.38
CA ILE A 11 -3.32 -7.74 -2.93
C ILE A 11 -2.62 -6.65 -3.74
N LYS A 12 -3.42 -5.73 -4.30
CA LYS A 12 -2.93 -4.52 -4.95
C LYS A 12 -3.23 -3.31 -4.08
N ILE A 13 -2.22 -2.54 -3.73
CA ILE A 13 -2.36 -1.26 -3.01
C ILE A 13 -2.72 -0.17 -4.00
N LEU A 14 -3.74 0.61 -3.65
CA LEU A 14 -4.19 1.78 -4.38
C LEU A 14 -4.10 2.99 -3.45
N ALA A 15 -3.76 4.15 -4.01
CA ALA A 15 -3.80 5.42 -3.28
C ALA A 15 -5.22 5.97 -3.33
N ASP A 16 -5.82 6.18 -2.15
CA ASP A 16 -7.06 6.92 -1.97
C ASP A 16 -6.88 7.87 -0.78
N GLY A 17 -6.96 9.17 -1.02
CA GLY A 17 -6.68 10.20 -0.01
C GLY A 17 -5.20 10.57 0.14
N GLU A 18 -4.81 11.11 1.29
CA GLU A 18 -3.43 11.50 1.61
C GLU A 18 -2.84 10.60 2.71
N LEU A 19 -1.63 10.07 2.46
CA LEU A 19 -0.86 9.34 3.47
C LEU A 19 0.07 10.31 4.22
N LYS A 20 -0.25 10.62 5.48
CA LYS A 20 0.54 11.55 6.33
C LYS A 20 1.50 10.86 7.30
N LEU A 21 1.40 9.54 7.41
CA LEU A 21 2.17 8.73 8.35
C LEU A 21 3.15 7.84 7.60
N LYS A 22 4.36 7.75 8.14
CA LYS A 22 5.37 6.83 7.66
C LYS A 22 4.92 5.39 7.94
N VAL A 23 4.62 4.64 6.88
CA VAL A 23 4.20 3.24 6.96
C VAL A 23 5.05 2.36 6.05
N THR A 24 5.31 1.14 6.52
CA THR A 24 5.94 0.10 5.71
C THR A 24 4.85 -0.88 5.28
N VAL A 25 4.63 -1.00 3.97
CA VAL A 25 3.54 -1.81 3.41
C VAL A 25 4.14 -2.92 2.55
N THR A 26 3.73 -4.16 2.79
CA THR A 26 4.10 -5.31 1.96
C THR A 26 2.88 -5.86 1.25
N ALA A 27 2.91 -5.94 -0.09
CA ALA A 27 1.79 -6.41 -0.91
C ALA A 27 2.27 -6.95 -2.26
N SER A 28 1.42 -7.68 -2.97
CA SER A 28 1.79 -8.29 -4.25
C SER A 28 1.87 -7.30 -5.42
N ALA A 29 1.18 -6.16 -5.31
CA ALA A 29 1.29 -5.09 -6.28
C ALA A 29 0.99 -3.73 -5.64
N PHE A 30 1.52 -2.66 -6.24
CA PHE A 30 1.22 -1.28 -5.87
C PHE A 30 0.88 -0.51 -7.15
N SER A 31 -0.11 0.40 -7.08
CA SER A 31 -0.30 1.37 -8.14
C SER A 31 0.80 2.43 -8.14
N GLU A 32 0.96 3.11 -9.26
CA GLU A 32 1.92 4.20 -9.43
C GLU A 32 1.70 5.30 -8.39
N SER A 33 0.46 5.76 -8.25
CA SER A 33 0.07 6.76 -7.25
C SER A 33 0.24 6.27 -5.80
N ALA A 34 0.09 4.96 -5.54
CA ALA A 34 0.32 4.40 -4.20
C ALA A 34 1.80 4.40 -3.82
N LYS A 35 2.69 4.04 -4.76
CA LYS A 35 4.14 4.11 -4.52
C LYS A 35 4.56 5.55 -4.23
N GLU A 36 4.11 6.50 -5.05
CA GLU A 36 4.42 7.91 -4.87
C GLU A 36 3.96 8.43 -3.51
N GLN A 37 2.73 8.12 -3.08
CA GLN A 37 2.26 8.53 -1.75
C GLN A 37 3.03 7.89 -0.61
N ILE A 38 3.37 6.60 -0.72
CA ILE A 38 4.15 5.90 0.30
C ILE A 38 5.55 6.53 0.41
N GLU A 39 6.20 6.84 -0.70
CA GLU A 39 7.50 7.51 -0.73
C GLU A 39 7.44 8.95 -0.22
N GLN A 40 6.40 9.71 -0.60
CA GLN A 40 6.17 11.07 -0.09
C GLN A 40 5.91 11.11 1.42
N ALA A 41 5.21 10.11 1.95
CA ALA A 41 5.04 9.93 3.39
C ALA A 41 6.32 9.45 4.11
N GLY A 42 7.42 9.23 3.37
CA GLY A 42 8.69 8.71 3.87
C GLY A 42 8.64 7.22 4.24
N GLY A 43 7.64 6.50 3.74
CA GLY A 43 7.37 5.07 3.96
C GLY A 43 8.15 4.15 3.05
N THR A 44 7.79 2.86 3.06
CA THR A 44 8.48 1.83 2.27
C THR A 44 7.47 0.82 1.72
N ALA A 45 7.50 0.60 0.41
CA ALA A 45 6.63 -0.35 -0.28
C ALA A 45 7.43 -1.58 -0.72
N THR A 46 7.14 -2.75 -0.15
CA THR A 46 7.78 -4.03 -0.48
C THR A 46 6.82 -4.90 -1.28
N VAL A 47 7.28 -5.36 -2.45
CA VAL A 47 6.50 -6.26 -3.29
C VAL A 47 6.81 -7.72 -2.92
N GLN A 48 5.78 -8.54 -2.65
CA GLN A 48 5.92 -9.98 -2.38
C GLN A 48 4.99 -10.83 -3.25
#